data_AF-A0F001-F1
#
_entry.id   AF-A0F001-F1
#
_cell.length_a   1.000
_cell.length_b   1.000
_cell.length_c   1.000
_cell.angle_alpha   90.00
_cell.angle_beta   90.00
_cell.angle_gamma   90.00
#
_symmetry.space_group_name_H-M   'P 1'
#
loop_
_entity.id
_entity.type
_entity.pdbx_description
1 polymer ?
#
loop_
_entity_poly.entity_id
_entity_poly.type
_entity_poly.pdbx_seq_one_letter_code
_entity_poly.pdbx_strand_id
1 'polypeptide(L)'
;MGFGDLKTASGVKVLNDFLSERSYIEGFVPSQADVAVFEVMSASPPADLCHALRWFNHIKSYQGQKSSLPGVKKPLGQYGPVGVADANSAADSKDED
;
A
#
# COMPACT_ATOMS: atom_id res chain seq x y z
N MET A 1 11.91 -5.95 3.22
CA MET A 1 11.26 -5.03 2.27
C MET A 1 10.05 -4.48 3.00
N GLY A 2 9.56 -3.28 2.68
CA GLY A 2 8.44 -2.69 3.40
C GLY A 2 8.35 -1.18 3.21
N PHE A 3 7.33 -0.58 3.81
CA PHE A 3 7.12 0.87 3.80
C PHE A 3 7.27 1.51 5.20
N GLY A 4 7.72 0.77 6.20
CA GLY A 4 7.65 1.20 7.61
C GLY A 4 6.23 1.09 8.13
N ASP A 5 5.79 2.04 8.96
CA ASP A 5 4.39 2.13 9.41
C ASP A 5 3.61 3.09 8.50
N LEU A 6 2.80 2.51 7.60
CA LEU A 6 1.91 3.24 6.67
C LEU A 6 0.83 4.10 7.35
N LYS A 7 0.68 4.04 8.68
CA LYS A 7 -0.20 4.94 9.45
C LYS A 7 0.51 6.23 9.88
N THR A 8 1.82 6.33 9.66
CA THR A 8 2.65 7.49 10.03
C THR A 8 3.08 8.29 8.81
N ALA A 9 3.38 9.58 9.01
CA ALA A 9 3.90 10.44 7.96
C ALA A 9 5.20 9.87 7.35
N SER A 10 6.08 9.29 8.17
CA SER A 10 7.34 8.69 7.70
C SER A 10 7.09 7.51 6.77
N GLY A 11 6.17 6.61 7.11
CA GLY A 11 5.88 5.46 6.24
C GLY A 11 5.18 5.85 4.95
N VAL A 12 4.24 6.80 5.01
CA VAL A 12 3.59 7.36 3.81
C VAL A 12 4.60 8.10 2.92
N LYS A 13 5.62 8.73 3.50
CA LYS A 13 6.73 9.32 2.73
C LYS A 13 7.53 8.24 1.97
N VAL A 14 7.85 7.11 2.61
CA VAL A 14 8.52 5.99 1.93
C VAL A 14 7.69 5.46 0.78
N LEU A 15 6.37 5.30 0.98
CA LEU A 15 5.43 4.93 -0.08
C LEU A 15 5.43 5.95 -1.24
N ASN A 16 5.40 7.25 -0.92
CA ASN A 16 5.45 8.32 -1.92
C ASN A 16 6.71 8.24 -2.77
N ASP A 17 7.87 8.07 -2.14
CA ASP A 17 9.15 8.00 -2.83
C ASP A 17 9.22 6.75 -3.73
N PHE A 18 8.68 5.61 -3.26
CA PHE A 18 8.56 4.39 -4.06
C PHE A 18 7.67 4.56 -5.31
N LEU A 19 6.57 5.32 -5.17
CA LEU A 19 5.59 5.58 -6.23
C LEU A 19 5.98 6.73 -7.18
N SER A 20 7.14 7.36 -6.98
CA SER A 20 7.66 8.39 -7.90
C SER A 20 7.90 7.82 -9.31
N GLU A 21 8.34 6.56 -9.39
CA GLU A 21 8.64 5.85 -10.63
C GLU A 21 7.61 4.75 -10.94
N ARG A 22 6.54 4.62 -10.14
CA ARG A 22 5.60 3.50 -10.20
C ARG A 22 4.16 3.97 -10.10
N SER A 23 3.29 3.37 -10.90
CA SER A 23 1.84 3.64 -10.83
C SER A 23 1.11 2.72 -9.84
N TYR A 24 1.70 1.59 -9.47
CA TYR A 24 1.13 0.53 -8.64
C TYR A 24 2.20 -0.07 -7.71
N ILE A 25 1.77 -0.86 -6.72
CA ILE A 25 2.68 -1.53 -5.78
C ILE A 25 3.51 -2.62 -6.46
N GLU A 26 2.89 -3.38 -7.38
CA GLU A 26 3.56 -4.36 -8.23
C GLU A 26 3.06 -4.25 -9.69
N GLY A 27 3.97 -4.43 -10.65
CA GLY A 27 3.63 -4.44 -12.08
C GLY A 27 3.12 -3.10 -12.61
N PHE A 28 2.24 -3.18 -13.62
CA PHE A 28 1.75 -2.02 -14.41
C PHE A 28 0.23 -1.93 -14.47
N VAL A 29 -0.47 -2.73 -13.67
CA VAL A 29 -1.95 -2.78 -13.58
C VAL A 29 -2.36 -2.89 -12.11
N PRO A 30 -3.57 -2.42 -11.73
CA PRO A 30 -4.02 -2.55 -10.34
C PRO A 30 -4.15 -4.02 -9.94
N SER A 31 -3.74 -4.35 -8.72
CA SER A 31 -3.63 -5.73 -8.24
C SER A 31 -3.98 -5.87 -6.75
N GLN A 32 -4.00 -7.10 -6.25
CA GLN A 32 -4.14 -7.37 -4.81
C GLN A 32 -3.00 -6.77 -3.97
N ALA A 33 -1.83 -6.50 -4.55
CA ALA A 33 -0.75 -5.79 -3.85
C ALA A 33 -1.16 -4.35 -3.50
N ASP A 34 -1.84 -3.66 -4.42
CA ASP A 34 -2.37 -2.32 -4.18
C ASP A 34 -3.45 -2.33 -3.10
N VAL A 35 -4.34 -3.33 -3.13
CA VAL A 35 -5.39 -3.50 -2.12
C VAL A 35 -4.77 -3.71 -0.74
N ALA A 36 -3.75 -4.57 -0.63
CA ALA A 36 -3.08 -4.87 0.64
C ALA A 36 -2.46 -3.62 1.27
N VAL A 37 -1.76 -2.79 0.48
CA VAL A 37 -1.15 -1.54 0.98
C VAL A 37 -2.23 -0.49 1.28
N PHE A 38 -3.26 -0.38 0.43
CA PHE A 38 -4.33 0.61 0.57
C PHE A 38 -5.17 0.40 1.84
N GLU A 39 -5.52 -0.84 2.16
CA GLU A 39 -6.35 -1.16 3.34
C GLU A 39 -5.69 -0.84 4.68
N VAL A 40 -4.36 -0.73 4.71
CA VAL A 40 -3.58 -0.44 5.93
C VAL A 40 -3.54 1.06 6.23
N MET A 41 -3.69 1.89 5.20
CA MET A 41 -3.66 3.34 5.33
C MET A 41 -4.93 3.86 6.01
N SER A 42 -4.74 4.71 7.02
CA SER A 42 -5.85 5.26 7.83
C SER A 42 -6.61 6.38 7.12
N ALA A 43 -5.95 7.10 6.21
CA ALA A 43 -6.51 8.26 5.54
C ALA A 43 -5.79 8.56 4.21
N SER A 44 -6.37 9.47 3.44
CA SER A 44 -5.74 10.04 2.24
C SER A 44 -4.43 10.74 2.60
N PRO A 45 -3.34 10.52 1.84
CA PRO A 45 -2.11 11.29 1.99
C PRO A 45 -2.33 12.80 1.79
N PRO A 46 -1.48 13.65 2.38
CA PRO A 46 -1.45 15.08 2.10
C PRO A 46 -0.96 15.38 0.67
N ALA A 47 -1.28 16.56 0.15
CA ALA A 47 -1.04 16.92 -1.25
C ALA A 47 0.44 17.10 -1.63
N ASP A 48 1.31 17.35 -0.66
CA ASP A 48 2.76 17.41 -0.82
C ASP A 48 3.38 16.03 -1.07
N LEU A 49 2.69 14.95 -0.68
CA LEU A 49 3.03 13.56 -1.04
C LEU A 49 2.26 13.14 -2.30
N CYS A 50 2.52 13.87 -3.40
CA CYS A 50 1.73 13.84 -4.61
C CYS A 50 1.64 12.46 -5.28
N HIS A 51 2.70 11.63 -5.21
CA HIS A 51 2.70 10.30 -5.82
C HIS A 51 1.86 9.32 -5.02
N ALA A 52 1.97 9.37 -3.68
CA ALA A 52 1.12 8.58 -2.79
C ALA A 52 -0.34 9.02 -2.90
N LEU A 53 -0.63 10.33 -2.94
CA LEU A 53 -2.00 10.84 -3.10
C LEU A 53 -2.60 10.41 -4.45
N ARG A 54 -1.85 10.54 -5.54
CA ARG A 54 -2.26 10.08 -6.88
C ARG A 54 -2.66 8.61 -6.86
N TRP A 55 -1.77 7.75 -6.34
CA TRP A 55 -2.02 6.32 -6.24
C TRP A 55 -3.21 6.02 -5.32
N PHE A 56 -3.29 6.64 -4.14
CA PHE A 56 -4.38 6.42 -3.18
C PHE A 56 -5.75 6.72 -3.80
N ASN A 57 -5.89 7.86 -4.47
CA ASN A 57 -7.13 8.23 -5.16
C ASN A 57 -7.45 7.27 -6.31
N HIS A 58 -6.43 6.83 -7.04
CA HIS A 58 -6.59 5.85 -8.12
C HIS A 58 -7.11 4.52 -7.57
N ILE A 59 -6.46 3.92 -6.58
CA ILE A 59 -6.88 2.64 -5.98
C ILE A 59 -8.24 2.76 -5.28
N LYS A 60 -8.54 3.90 -4.64
CA LYS A 60 -9.86 4.17 -4.06
C LYS A 60 -10.98 4.08 -5.11
N SER A 61 -10.73 4.48 -6.36
CA SER A 61 -11.73 4.34 -7.43
C SER A 61 -12.07 2.87 -7.76
N TYR A 62 -11.20 1.92 -7.40
CA TYR A 62 -11.42 0.47 -7.56
C TYR A 62 -12.10 -0.20 -6.36
N GLN A 63 -12.50 0.55 -5.32
CA GLN A 63 -13.04 -0.03 -4.08
C GLN A 63 -14.21 -1.01 -4.30
N GLY A 64 -15.09 -0.74 -5.27
CA GLY A 64 -16.23 -1.61 -5.61
C GLY A 64 -15.85 -2.92 -6.33
N GLN A 65 -14.62 -3.05 -6.82
CA GLN A 65 -14.12 -4.20 -7.58
C GLN A 65 -12.81 -4.76 -7.00
N LYS A 66 -12.49 -4.43 -5.74
CA LYS A 66 -11.23 -4.81 -5.09
C LYS A 66 -10.99 -6.32 -5.05
N SER A 67 -12.05 -7.14 -4.95
CA SER A 67 -11.96 -8.61 -4.95
C SER A 67 -11.73 -9.20 -6.34
N SER A 68 -11.98 -8.44 -7.41
CA SER A 68 -11.79 -8.86 -8.80
C SER A 68 -10.44 -8.45 -9.37
N LEU A 69 -9.65 -7.64 -8.63
CA LEU A 69 -8.30 -7.29 -9.05
C LEU A 69 -7.38 -8.52 -9.03
N PRO A 70 -6.49 -8.67 -10.02
CA PRO A 70 -5.63 -9.83 -10.16
C PRO A 70 -4.56 -9.93 -9.05
N GLY A 71 -4.00 -11.12 -8.87
CA GLY A 71 -2.92 -11.39 -7.92
C GLY A 71 -3.42 -11.91 -6.57
N VAL A 72 -2.49 -12.03 -5.62
CA VAL A 72 -2.76 -12.48 -4.24
C VAL A 72 -2.18 -11.48 -3.25
N LYS A 73 -2.88 -11.25 -2.14
CA LYS A 73 -2.34 -10.44 -1.03
C LYS A 73 -1.18 -11.20 -0.38
N LYS A 74 -0.05 -10.54 -0.23
CA LYS A 74 1.14 -11.01 0.47
C LYS A 74 1.32 -10.21 1.75
N PRO A 75 2.10 -10.70 2.73
CA PRO A 75 2.52 -9.90 3.87
C PRO A 75 3.14 -8.57 3.42
N LEU A 76 2.85 -7.46 4.14
CA LEU A 76 3.31 -6.12 3.75
C LEU A 76 4.84 -6.02 3.66
N GLY A 77 5.56 -6.79 4.48
CA GLY A 77 7.02 -6.92 4.40
C GLY A 77 7.57 -7.55 3.10
N GLN A 78 6.70 -7.96 2.19
CA GLN A 78 7.05 -8.43 0.84
C GLN A 78 6.81 -7.37 -0.25
N TYR A 79 6.30 -6.18 0.11
CA TYR A 79 6.08 -5.07 -0.81
C TYR A 79 6.98 -3.88 -0.52
N GLY A 80 7.30 -3.09 -1.55
CA GLY A 80 8.00 -1.81 -1.42
C GLY A 80 9.52 -1.88 -1.60
N PRO A 81 10.27 -0.91 -1.06
CA PRO A 81 11.73 -0.87 -1.21
C PRO A 81 12.46 -1.92 -0.35
N VAL A 82 13.56 -2.47 -0.90
CA VAL A 82 14.50 -3.30 -0.15
C VAL A 82 15.22 -2.44 0.88
N GLY A 83 15.47 -2.97 2.08
CA GLY A 83 16.18 -2.25 3.16
C GLY A 83 15.28 -1.44 4.10
N VAL A 84 14.00 -1.28 3.78
CA VAL A 84 12.99 -0.80 4.73
C VAL A 84 12.25 -2.02 5.29
N ALA A 85 12.02 -2.03 6.60
CA ALA A 85 11.24 -3.07 7.27
C ALA A 85 9.76 -2.70 7.30
N ASP A 86 8.89 -3.71 7.34
CA ASP A 86 7.50 -3.52 7.70
C ASP A 86 7.38 -3.25 9.20
N ALA A 87 6.72 -2.15 9.56
CA ALA A 87 6.46 -1.75 10.93
C ALA A 87 4.96 -1.50 11.17
N ASN A 88 4.10 -1.92 10.24
CA ASN A 88 2.68 -1.93 10.47
C ASN A 88 2.35 -3.03 11.47
N SER A 89 2.12 -2.67 12.75
CA SER A 89 1.77 -3.61 13.81
C SER A 89 0.67 -4.58 13.34
N ALA A 90 0.93 -5.88 13.49
CA ALA A 90 -0.01 -6.95 13.17
C ALA A 90 -1.26 -6.83 14.04
N ALA A 91 -2.27 -6.13 13.53
CA ALA A 91 -3.64 -6.22 14.00
C ALA A 91 -4.47 -6.93 12.92
N ASP A 92 -4.02 -8.11 12.49
CA ASP A 92 -4.93 -9.18 12.04
C ASP A 92 -4.21 -10.53 12.07
N SER A 93 -3.85 -10.96 13.27
CA SER A 93 -3.81 -12.39 13.58
C SER A 93 -5.03 -12.67 14.45
N LYS A 94 -6.20 -12.83 13.83
CA LYS A 94 -7.28 -13.61 14.45
C LYS A 94 -7.55 -14.78 13.52
N ASP A 95 -7.07 -15.92 13.99
CA ASP A 95 -7.23 -17.26 13.45
C ASP A 95 -8.68 -17.63 13.14
N GLU A 96 -8.78 -18.57 12.21
CA GLU A 96 -9.90 -19.47 11.94
C GLU A 96 -10.57 -20.03 13.21
N ASP A 97 -11.90 -19.89 13.31
CA ASP A 97 -12.88 -20.96 13.60
C ASP A 97 -14.25 -20.54 13.02
#